data_AF-A0A9X3YFA9-F1
#
_entry.id   AF-A0A9X3YFA9-F1
#
_cell.length_a   1.000
_cell.length_b   1.000
_cell.length_c   1.000
_cell.angle_alpha   90.00
_cell.angle_beta   90.00
_cell.angle_gamma   90.00
#
_symmetry.space_group_name_H-M   'P 1'
#
loop_
_entity.id
_entity.type
_entity.pdbx_description
1 polymer ?
#
loop_
_entity_poly.entity_id
_entity_poly.type
_entity_poly.pdbx_seq_one_letter_code
_entity_poly.pdbx_strand_id
1 'polypeptide(L)'
;NQATAAYVPGLFARNERLVCIFDTEHGPMAMVLVGAMIVAAIETVWSGQVTPLSGHPQRMQFGQPIVLEKGAEMGRFKLGSTVVMCFAKPVDFADFKPEINVQMGQSLGHIDTPIHL
;
A
#
# COMPACT_ATOMS: atom_id res chain seq x y z
N ASN A 1 -15.23 6.34 -2.81
CA ASN A 1 -14.11 5.98 -3.70
C ASN A 1 -14.60 5.39 -5.02
N GLN A 2 -15.38 4.29 -4.99
CA GLN A 2 -15.85 3.56 -6.19
C GLN A 2 -16.39 4.42 -7.34
N ALA A 3 -17.37 5.29 -7.08
CA ALA A 3 -17.94 6.16 -8.11
C ALA A 3 -16.85 6.96 -8.84
N THR A 4 -15.91 7.54 -8.12
CA THR A 4 -14.81 8.31 -8.72
C THR A 4 -13.84 7.42 -9.51
N ALA A 5 -13.50 6.25 -8.99
CA ALA A 5 -12.59 5.31 -9.65
C ALA A 5 -13.15 4.79 -10.99
N ALA A 6 -14.47 4.61 -11.09
CA ALA A 6 -15.13 4.16 -12.31
C ALA A 6 -15.17 5.22 -13.42
N TYR A 7 -15.21 6.51 -13.07
CA TYR A 7 -15.43 7.60 -14.04
C TYR A 7 -14.20 8.45 -14.34
N VAL A 8 -13.09 8.31 -13.60
CA VAL A 8 -11.87 9.09 -13.80
C VAL A 8 -10.75 8.20 -14.33
N PRO A 9 -10.45 8.25 -15.65
CA PRO A 9 -9.35 7.50 -16.23
C PRO A 9 -8.02 7.83 -15.54
N GLY A 10 -7.32 6.78 -15.09
CA GLY A 10 -6.02 6.92 -14.44
C GLY A 10 -6.08 7.60 -13.08
N LEU A 11 -7.23 7.57 -12.37
CA LEU A 11 -7.39 8.19 -11.05
C LEU A 11 -6.21 7.90 -10.09
N PHE A 12 -5.83 6.63 -9.95
CA PHE A 12 -4.75 6.24 -9.03
C PHE A 12 -3.36 6.69 -9.49
N ALA A 13 -3.17 6.88 -10.80
CA ALA A 13 -1.93 7.40 -11.37
C ALA A 13 -1.84 8.94 -11.27
N ARG A 14 -2.98 9.63 -11.22
CA ARG A 14 -3.10 11.09 -11.11
C ARG A 14 -3.10 11.58 -9.67
N ASN A 15 -3.66 10.79 -8.75
CA ASN A 15 -3.67 11.14 -7.35
C ASN A 15 -2.26 11.07 -6.74
N GLU A 16 -2.05 11.92 -5.74
CA GLU A 16 -0.86 11.87 -4.92
C GLU A 16 -0.76 10.52 -4.20
N ARG A 17 0.46 9.96 -4.18
CA ARG A 17 0.71 8.63 -3.64
C ARG A 17 2.08 8.51 -3.02
N LEU A 18 2.17 7.66 -2.00
CA LEU A 18 3.41 7.18 -1.41
C LEU A 18 3.63 5.73 -1.83
N VAL A 19 4.79 5.44 -2.40
CA VAL A 19 5.22 4.09 -2.79
C VAL A 19 6.28 3.62 -1.80
N CYS A 20 5.98 2.59 -1.02
CA CYS A 20 6.93 1.92 -0.12
C CYS A 20 7.31 0.57 -0.72
N ILE A 21 8.60 0.35 -0.94
CA ILE A 21 9.13 -0.94 -1.41
C ILE A 21 9.79 -1.63 -0.22
N PHE A 22 9.30 -2.81 0.12
CA PHE A 22 9.81 -3.63 1.20
C PHE A 22 10.44 -4.91 0.65
N ASP A 23 11.57 -5.29 1.22
CA ASP A 23 12.08 -6.64 1.09
C ASP A 23 11.35 -7.53 2.10
N THR A 24 10.82 -8.66 1.63
CA THR A 24 10.10 -9.64 2.46
C THR A 24 10.68 -11.03 2.24
N GLU A 25 10.34 -11.98 3.12
CA GLU A 25 10.71 -13.40 2.94
C GLU A 25 10.16 -14.00 1.62
N HIS A 26 9.11 -13.40 1.05
CA HIS A 26 8.52 -13.83 -0.21
C HIS A 26 9.05 -13.05 -1.43
N GLY A 27 10.03 -12.17 -1.24
CA GLY A 27 10.59 -11.28 -2.25
C GLY A 27 10.12 -9.82 -2.11
N PRO A 28 10.49 -8.94 -3.05
CA PRO A 28 10.10 -7.53 -3.00
C PRO A 28 8.57 -7.36 -3.05
N MET A 29 8.06 -6.45 -2.24
CA MET A 29 6.64 -6.08 -2.19
C MET A 29 6.52 -4.55 -2.24
N ALA A 30 5.66 -4.04 -3.12
CA ALA A 30 5.29 -2.63 -3.11
C ALA A 30 3.94 -2.44 -2.41
N MET A 31 3.91 -1.55 -1.43
CA MET A 31 2.70 -1.04 -0.80
C MET A 31 2.51 0.41 -1.22
N VAL A 32 1.46 0.67 -2.00
CA VAL A 32 1.18 2.00 -2.57
C VAL A 32 -0.03 2.61 -1.88
N LEU A 33 0.19 3.70 -1.15
CA LEU A 33 -0.84 4.47 -0.49
C LEU A 33 -1.27 5.58 -1.45
N VAL A 34 -2.51 5.51 -1.92
CA VAL A 34 -3.06 6.49 -2.86
C VAL A 34 -4.10 7.33 -2.13
N GLY A 35 -3.85 8.64 -2.03
CA GLY A 35 -4.84 9.58 -1.54
C GLY A 35 -6.03 9.69 -2.51
N ALA A 36 -7.21 10.07 -2.01
CA ALA A 36 -8.30 10.52 -2.87
C ALA A 36 -8.23 12.04 -3.13
N MET A 37 -9.06 12.56 -4.03
CA MET A 37 -8.96 13.95 -4.52
C MET A 37 -9.02 15.05 -3.44
N ILE A 38 -9.60 14.79 -2.26
CA ILE A 38 -9.76 15.77 -1.15
C ILE A 38 -8.91 15.35 0.07
N VAL A 39 -7.99 14.41 -0.10
CA VAL A 39 -7.47 13.65 1.03
C VAL A 39 -6.35 14.36 1.76
N ALA A 40 -6.60 14.49 3.06
CA ALA A 40 -5.64 14.84 4.08
C ALA A 40 -4.56 13.75 4.16
N ALA A 41 -3.33 14.16 3.85
CA ALA A 41 -2.04 13.62 4.30
C ALA A 41 -1.90 12.09 4.53
N ILE A 42 -0.90 11.51 3.87
CA ILE A 42 -0.36 10.19 4.16
C ILE A 42 0.71 10.33 5.24
N GLU A 43 0.60 9.53 6.29
CA GLU A 43 1.58 9.45 7.39
C GLU A 43 2.20 8.05 7.45
N THR A 44 3.48 7.98 7.77
CA THR A 44 4.21 6.73 8.10
C THR A 44 4.73 6.80 9.52
N VAL A 45 4.89 5.64 10.17
CA VAL A 45 5.37 5.60 11.56
C VAL A 45 6.82 6.07 11.71
N TRP A 46 7.61 6.10 10.64
CA TRP A 46 9.01 6.51 10.65
C TRP A 46 9.27 7.94 10.18
N SER A 47 8.47 8.47 9.23
CA SER A 47 8.67 9.84 8.70
C SER A 47 7.60 10.84 9.17
N GLY A 48 6.58 10.40 9.92
CA GLY A 48 5.42 11.24 10.20
C GLY A 48 4.67 11.58 8.91
N GLN A 49 4.24 12.84 8.78
CA GLN A 49 3.47 13.30 7.62
C GLN A 49 4.33 13.43 6.37
N VAL A 50 4.00 12.65 5.34
CA VAL A 50 4.74 12.59 4.07
C VAL A 50 4.08 13.46 3.00
N THR A 51 2.75 13.42 2.88
CA THR A 51 2.01 14.25 1.92
C THR A 51 1.18 15.33 2.62
N PRO A 52 0.83 16.45 1.95
CA PRO A 52 1.09 16.78 0.55
C PRO A 52 2.55 17.15 0.26
N LEU A 53 3.02 16.80 -0.92
CA LEU A 53 4.32 17.15 -1.51
C LEU A 53 4.15 18.24 -2.57
N SER A 54 5.22 18.96 -2.89
CA SER A 54 5.25 20.12 -3.80
C SER A 54 5.10 19.81 -5.30
N GLY A 55 4.41 18.72 -5.67
CA GLY A 55 4.03 18.41 -7.05
C GLY A 55 5.08 17.69 -7.90
N HIS A 56 6.28 17.43 -7.37
CA HIS A 56 7.31 16.65 -8.05
C HIS A 56 7.53 15.29 -7.35
N PRO A 57 7.78 14.20 -8.10
CA PRO A 57 8.15 12.92 -7.50
C PRO A 57 9.42 13.06 -6.65
N GLN A 58 9.34 12.64 -5.39
CA GLN A 58 10.48 12.56 -4.49
C GLN A 58 10.84 11.10 -4.24
N ARG A 59 12.13 10.80 -4.21
CA ARG A 59 12.66 9.49 -3.81
C ARG A 59 13.46 9.66 -2.54
N MET A 60 13.03 8.99 -1.47
CA MET A 60 13.75 8.94 -0.21
C MET A 60 14.40 7.56 -0.08
N GLN A 61 15.69 7.54 0.25
CA GLN A 61 16.38 6.36 0.76
C GLN A 61 16.74 6.62 2.22
N PHE A 62 16.43 5.68 3.09
CA PHE A 62 16.76 5.78 4.50
C PHE A 62 18.17 5.24 4.72
N GLY A 63 19.01 6.00 5.45
CA GLY A 63 20.37 5.58 5.79
C GLY A 63 20.42 4.43 6.81
N GLN A 64 19.30 4.12 7.45
CA GLN A 64 19.10 2.94 8.29
C GLN A 64 17.87 2.17 7.78
N PRO A 65 17.88 0.82 7.87
CA PRO A 65 16.74 0.02 7.45
C PRO A 65 15.51 0.32 8.31
N ILE A 66 14.37 0.57 7.66
CA ILE A 66 13.06 0.57 8.32
C ILE A 66 12.55 -0.87 8.31
N VAL A 67 12.45 -1.48 9.50
CA VAL A 67 12.00 -2.88 9.67
C VAL A 67 10.62 -2.88 10.33
N LEU A 68 9.68 -3.60 9.73
CA LEU A 68 8.33 -3.77 10.24
C LEU A 68 8.01 -5.26 10.32
N GLU A 69 7.57 -5.70 11.51
CA GLU A 69 7.07 -7.05 11.71
C GLU A 69 5.69 -7.21 11.05
N LYS A 70 5.32 -8.46 10.73
CA LYS A 70 3.99 -8.76 10.19
C LYS A 70 2.90 -8.23 11.13
N GLY A 71 2.00 -7.41 10.58
CA GLY A 71 0.90 -6.79 11.33
C GLY A 71 1.27 -5.52 12.10
N ALA A 72 2.54 -5.08 12.05
CA ALA A 72 2.93 -3.78 12.58
C ALA A 72 2.25 -2.63 11.82
N GLU A 73 1.95 -1.53 12.52
CA GLU A 73 1.47 -0.32 11.87
C GLU A 73 2.56 0.25 10.97
N MET A 74 2.24 0.43 9.69
CA MET A 74 3.14 1.02 8.70
C MET A 74 2.86 2.54 8.57
N GLY A 75 1.59 2.90 8.49
CA GLY A 75 1.14 4.25 8.24
C GLY A 75 -0.37 4.35 8.21
N ARG A 76 -0.86 5.58 8.02
CA ARG A 76 -2.28 5.91 8.07
C ARG A 76 -2.66 6.99 7.07
N PHE A 77 -3.94 7.01 6.72
CA PHE A 77 -4.56 8.09 5.97
C PHE A 77 -5.42 8.92 6.93
N LYS A 78 -5.48 10.24 6.74
CA LYS A 78 -6.38 11.08 7.56
C LYS A 78 -7.81 11.11 7.04
N LEU A 79 -8.07 10.83 5.75
CA LEU A 79 -9.42 10.74 5.17
C LEU A 79 -9.38 9.96 3.86
N GLY A 80 -10.29 9.02 3.59
CA GLY A 80 -10.50 8.40 2.27
C GLY A 80 -9.27 7.80 1.56
N SER A 81 -9.22 6.49 1.35
CA SER A 81 -7.95 5.88 0.91
C SER A 81 -8.10 4.73 -0.07
N THR A 82 -7.00 4.46 -0.77
CA THR A 82 -6.78 3.21 -1.49
C THR A 82 -5.39 2.72 -1.16
N VAL A 83 -5.26 1.43 -0.86
CA VAL A 83 -3.97 0.74 -0.86
C VAL A 83 -3.93 -0.17 -2.06
N VAL A 84 -2.87 -0.07 -2.86
CA VAL A 84 -2.56 -1.02 -3.94
C VAL A 84 -1.34 -1.82 -3.51
N MET A 85 -1.47 -3.14 -3.53
CA MET A 85 -0.41 -4.09 -3.16
C MET A 85 0.13 -4.76 -4.43
N CYS A 86 1.44 -4.74 -4.61
CA CYS A 86 2.12 -5.49 -5.67
C CYS A 86 3.12 -6.46 -5.03
N PHE A 87 3.00 -7.74 -5.38
CA PHE A 87 3.86 -8.80 -4.86
C PHE A 87 4.75 -9.34 -5.97
N ALA A 88 6.01 -9.67 -5.65
CA ALA A 88 6.92 -10.29 -6.63
C ALA A 88 6.50 -11.70 -7.05
N LYS A 89 5.72 -12.39 -6.22
CA LYS A 89 5.18 -13.72 -6.48
C LYS A 89 3.64 -13.66 -6.57
N PRO A 90 3.01 -14.58 -7.31
CA PRO A 90 1.55 -14.75 -7.26
C PRO A 90 1.07 -14.98 -5.82
N VAL A 91 -0.05 -14.35 -5.49
CA VAL A 91 -0.77 -14.61 -4.24
C VAL A 91 -1.99 -15.47 -4.61
N ASP A 92 -2.16 -16.59 -3.92
CA ASP A 92 -3.41 -17.35 -3.99
C ASP A 92 -4.41 -16.75 -3.01
N PHE A 93 -5.27 -15.88 -3.53
CA PHE A 93 -6.32 -15.22 -2.76
C PHE A 93 -7.47 -16.20 -2.51
N ALA A 94 -8.03 -16.17 -1.31
CA ALA A 94 -9.30 -16.87 -1.08
C ALA A 94 -10.38 -16.31 -2.01
N ASP A 95 -11.44 -17.09 -2.25
CA ASP A 95 -12.54 -16.72 -3.15
C ASP A 95 -13.40 -15.58 -2.55
N PHE A 96 -12.84 -14.37 -2.62
CA PHE A 96 -13.47 -13.15 -2.19
C PHE A 96 -14.09 -12.45 -3.39
N LYS A 97 -15.38 -12.14 -3.27
CA LYS A 97 -16.01 -11.19 -4.18
C LYS A 97 -15.39 -9.81 -3.97
N PRO A 98 -15.29 -8.98 -5.02
CA PRO A 98 -14.99 -7.57 -4.83
C PRO A 98 -15.91 -6.95 -3.78
N GLU A 99 -15.41 -5.91 -3.10
CA GLU A 99 -16.20 -5.06 -2.17
C GLU A 99 -16.59 -5.72 -0.85
N ILE A 100 -16.01 -6.87 -0.51
CA ILE A 100 -16.16 -7.42 0.83
C ILE A 100 -15.52 -6.51 1.90
N ASN A 101 -16.15 -6.48 3.08
CA ASN A 101 -15.51 -5.93 4.27
C ASN A 101 -14.45 -6.90 4.77
N VAL A 102 -13.28 -6.37 5.11
CA VAL A 102 -12.17 -7.13 5.69
C VAL A 102 -11.88 -6.65 7.11
N GLN A 103 -11.36 -7.53 7.96
CA GLN A 103 -10.94 -7.20 9.32
C GLN A 103 -9.42 -7.19 9.46
N MET A 104 -8.90 -6.42 10.43
CA MET A 104 -7.48 -6.48 10.79
C MET A 104 -7.12 -7.89 11.24
N GLY A 105 -6.05 -8.45 10.66
CA GLY A 105 -5.61 -9.83 10.91
C GLY A 105 -6.35 -10.90 10.11
N GLN A 106 -7.38 -10.55 9.33
CA GLN A 106 -8.03 -11.49 8.43
C GLN A 106 -7.06 -11.91 7.31
N SER A 107 -6.88 -13.22 7.14
CA SER A 107 -6.14 -13.74 5.99
C SER A 107 -6.93 -13.50 4.70
N LEU A 108 -6.26 -12.94 3.70
CA LEU A 108 -6.83 -12.76 2.35
C LEU A 108 -6.37 -13.84 1.37
N GLY A 109 -5.42 -14.68 1.77
CA GLY A 109 -4.77 -15.63 0.88
C GLY A 109 -3.42 -16.08 1.42
N HIS A 110 -2.65 -16.75 0.58
CA HIS A 110 -1.30 -17.19 0.89
C HIS A 110 -0.36 -16.98 -0.30
N ILE A 111 0.93 -16.90 0.00
CA ILE A 111 1.99 -16.89 -1.01
C ILE A 111 2.74 -18.21 -0.84
N ASP A 112 2.75 -19.02 -1.88
CA ASP A 112 3.53 -20.24 -1.88
C ASP A 112 5.01 -19.92 -1.72
N THR A 113 5.59 -20.46 -0.66
CA THR A 113 7.03 -20.42 -0.48
C THR A 113 7.58 -21.68 -1.13
N PRO A 114 8.42 -21.58 -2.17
CA PRO A 114 9.10 -22.76 -2.69
C PRO A 114 9.87 -23.39 -1.53
N ILE A 115 9.57 -24.65 -1.22
CA ILE A 115 10.38 -25.43 -0.29
C ILE A 115 11.72 -25.64 -1.02
N HIS A 116 12.74 -24.87 -0.66
CA HIS A 116 14.11 -25.23 -1.03
C HIS A 116 14.49 -26.44 -0.17
N LEU A 117 14.44 -27.63 -0.78
CA LEU A 117 15.13 -28.83 -0.30
C LEU A 117 16.64 -28.65 -0.45
#